data_AF-A0A087MER7-F1
#
_entry.id   AF-A0A087MER7-F1
#
_cell.length_a   1.000
_cell.length_b   1.000
_cell.length_c   1.000
_cell.angle_alpha   90.00
_cell.angle_beta   90.00
_cell.angle_gamma   90.00
#
_symmetry.space_group_name_H-M   'P 1'
#
loop_
_entity.id
_entity.type
_entity.pdbx_description
1 polymer ?
#
loop_
_entity_poly.entity_id
_entity_poly.type
_entity_poly.pdbx_seq_one_letter_code
_entity_poly.pdbx_strand_id
1 'polypeptide(L)'
;MKNNIFVNTFFSIGLGFFLAQLQLLCDTKFLFEFLKSNLITLLVALIAINSATLSIVLTKIRELIDKKGTGNFSATKDQMILSIQEQIILILLAIVLFMIIDSTFIKNHQEYKILVEALLIGTFIYALRILYDTAKSVFVILDY
;
A
#
# COMPACT_ATOMS: atom_id res chain seq x y z
N MET A 1 -14.96 5.28 7.43
CA MET A 1 -13.57 5.75 7.65
C MET A 1 -13.26 6.82 6.62
N LYS A 2 -12.90 8.04 7.02
CA LYS A 2 -12.29 8.99 6.07
C LYS A 2 -10.86 8.51 5.85
N ASN A 3 -10.64 7.71 4.80
CA ASN A 3 -9.29 7.32 4.44
C ASN A 3 -8.59 8.57 3.91
N ASN A 4 -7.76 9.19 4.74
CA ASN A 4 -7.12 10.44 4.36
C ASN A 4 -5.83 10.09 3.63
N ILE A 5 -5.98 9.85 2.32
CA ILE A 5 -4.92 9.43 1.37
C ILE A 5 -3.64 10.21 1.64
N PHE A 6 -3.73 11.53 1.76
CA PHE A 6 -2.58 12.39 2.05
C PHE A 6 -1.86 12.02 3.34
N VAL A 7 -2.59 11.87 4.45
CA VAL A 7 -2.00 11.50 5.74
C VAL A 7 -1.34 10.13 5.67
N ASN A 8 -1.98 9.18 4.97
CA ASN A 8 -1.43 7.84 4.79
C ASN A 8 -0.13 7.89 3.97
N THR A 9 -0.09 8.72 2.92
CA THR A 9 1.06 8.85 2.02
C THR A 9 2.23 9.48 2.76
N PHE A 10 2.00 10.62 3.43
CA PHE A 10 3.03 11.29 4.20
C PHE A 10 3.57 10.40 5.33
N PHE A 11 2.70 9.69 6.03
CA PHE A 11 3.13 8.75 7.07
C PHE A 11 3.98 7.62 6.50
N SER A 12 3.58 7.04 5.37
CA SER A 12 4.30 5.91 4.76
C SER A 12 5.65 6.35 4.20
N ILE A 13 5.74 7.53 3.59
CA ILE A 13 7.01 8.13 3.16
C ILE A 13 7.89 8.47 4.37
N GLY A 14 7.31 9.03 5.43
CA GLY A 14 8.04 9.36 6.66
C GLY A 14 8.64 8.12 7.32
N LEU A 15 7.87 7.04 7.44
CA LEU A 15 8.40 5.75 7.91
C LEU A 15 9.42 5.13 6.94
N GLY A 16 9.20 5.26 5.63
CA GLY A 16 10.14 4.78 4.63
C GLY A 16 11.50 5.47 4.74
N PHE A 17 11.49 6.79 4.93
CA PHE A 17 12.69 7.58 5.19
C PHE A 17 13.34 7.18 6.51
N PHE A 18 12.57 7.05 7.60
CA PHE A 18 13.10 6.61 8.88
C PHE A 18 13.80 5.25 8.78
N LEU A 19 13.19 4.27 8.12
CA LEU A 19 13.80 2.95 7.93
C LEU A 19 15.03 2.99 7.03
N ALA A 20 15.03 3.82 5.97
CA ALA A 20 16.21 4.01 5.13
C ALA A 20 17.40 4.56 5.94
N GLN A 21 17.14 5.54 6.81
CA GLN A 21 18.16 6.09 7.72
C GLN A 21 18.63 5.06 8.75
N LEU A 22 17.71 4.29 9.33
CA LEU A 22 18.04 3.23 10.28
C LEU A 22 18.95 2.18 9.64
N GLN A 23 18.67 1.81 8.39
CA GLN A 23 19.50 0.88 7.63
C GLN A 23 20.92 1.41 7.41
N LEU A 24 21.05 2.72 7.12
CA LEU A 24 22.35 3.40 6.99
C LEU A 24 23.10 3.45 8.33
N LEU A 25 22.40 3.78 9.42
CA LEU A 25 22.99 3.82 10.78
C LEU A 25 23.49 2.44 11.24
N CYS A 26 22.79 1.38 10.85
CA CYS A 26 23.15 0.00 11.17
C CYS A 26 24.10 -0.63 10.13
N ASP A 27 24.57 0.13 9.14
CA ASP A 27 25.41 -0.34 8.01
C ASP A 27 24.90 -1.63 7.35
N THR A 28 23.58 -1.70 7.13
CA THR A 28 22.93 -2.84 6.49
C THR A 28 22.28 -2.45 5.17
N LYS A 29 22.09 -3.44 4.30
CA LYS A 29 21.34 -3.33 3.04
C LYS A 29 20.14 -4.26 2.97
N PHE A 30 19.83 -4.92 4.09
CA PHE A 30 18.88 -6.02 4.15
C PHE A 30 17.49 -5.65 3.59
N LEU A 31 16.87 -4.58 4.12
CA LEU A 31 15.51 -4.22 3.73
C LEU A 31 15.46 -3.77 2.26
N PHE A 32 16.40 -2.94 1.83
CA PHE A 32 16.44 -2.49 0.44
C PHE A 32 16.70 -3.64 -0.54
N GLU A 33 17.66 -4.52 -0.31
CA GLU A 33 17.91 -5.68 -1.19
C GLU A 33 16.72 -6.64 -1.21
N PHE A 34 16.09 -6.89 -0.06
CA PHE A 34 14.85 -7.67 0.00
C PHE A 34 13.75 -7.07 -0.87
N LEU A 35 13.50 -5.76 -0.75
CA LEU A 35 12.50 -5.08 -1.56
C LEU A 35 12.89 -5.02 -3.03
N LYS A 36 14.17 -4.80 -3.36
CA LYS A 36 14.66 -4.81 -4.74
C LYS A 36 14.37 -6.14 -5.45
N SER A 37 14.49 -7.26 -4.74
CA SER A 37 14.20 -8.58 -5.30
C SER A 37 12.71 -8.93 -5.31
N ASN A 38 11.91 -8.38 -4.39
CA ASN A 38 10.57 -8.93 -4.12
C ASN A 38 9.42 -7.93 -4.15
N LEU A 39 9.67 -6.62 -4.19
CA LEU A 39 8.62 -5.61 -3.97
C LEU A 39 7.46 -5.75 -4.95
N ILE A 40 7.73 -5.94 -6.25
CA ILE A 40 6.65 -6.11 -7.24
C ILE A 40 5.81 -7.34 -6.93
N THR A 41 6.45 -8.49 -6.64
CA THR A 41 5.76 -9.72 -6.24
C THR A 41 4.93 -9.53 -4.98
N LEU A 42 5.47 -8.82 -3.97
CA LEU A 42 4.77 -8.51 -2.74
C LEU A 42 3.55 -7.62 -3.01
N LEU A 43 3.68 -6.56 -3.81
CA LEU A 43 2.56 -5.69 -4.16
C LEU A 43 1.46 -6.43 -4.93
N VAL A 44 1.83 -7.32 -5.86
CA VAL A 44 0.89 -8.18 -6.60
C VAL A 44 0.19 -9.18 -5.66
N ALA A 45 0.91 -9.74 -4.68
CA ALA A 45 0.32 -10.60 -3.67
C ALA A 45 -0.66 -9.82 -2.78
N LEU A 46 -0.29 -8.61 -2.35
CA LEU A 46 -1.14 -7.75 -1.52
C LEU A 46 -2.43 -7.33 -2.23
N ILE A 47 -2.40 -7.04 -3.53
CA ILE A 47 -3.62 -6.71 -4.28
C ILE A 47 -4.54 -7.91 -4.46
N ALA A 48 -3.99 -9.13 -4.60
CA ALA A 48 -4.79 -10.34 -4.60
C ALA A 48 -5.50 -10.56 -3.26
N ILE A 49 -4.79 -10.41 -2.14
CA ILE A 49 -5.37 -10.53 -0.79
C ILE A 49 -6.42 -9.44 -0.55
N ASN A 50 -6.14 -8.19 -0.92
CA ASN A 50 -7.08 -7.07 -0.81
C ASN A 50 -8.35 -7.34 -1.65
N SER A 51 -8.20 -7.83 -2.88
CA SER A 51 -9.34 -8.15 -3.76
C SER A 51 -10.22 -9.28 -3.19
N ALA A 52 -9.59 -10.31 -2.61
CA ALA A 52 -10.30 -11.41 -1.97
C ALA A 52 -11.09 -10.94 -0.73
N THR A 53 -10.46 -10.13 0.12
CA THR A 53 -11.11 -9.59 1.33
C THR A 53 -12.25 -8.62 0.99
N LEU A 54 -12.06 -7.75 -0.01
CA LEU A 54 -13.11 -6.87 -0.52
C LEU A 54 -14.31 -7.66 -1.07
N SER A 55 -14.07 -8.80 -1.73
CA SER A 55 -15.16 -9.67 -2.22
C SER A 55 -16.01 -10.24 -1.08
N ILE A 56 -15.39 -10.60 0.04
CA ILE A 56 -16.09 -11.06 1.26
C ILE A 56 -16.94 -9.93 1.83
N VAL A 57 -16.35 -8.74 1.99
CA VAL A 57 -17.03 -7.53 2.48
C VAL A 57 -18.24 -7.19 1.60
N LEU A 58 -18.07 -7.21 0.27
CA LEU A 58 -19.13 -6.88 -0.67
C LEU A 58 -20.30 -7.86 -0.58
N THR A 59 -20.01 -9.15 -0.43
CA THR A 59 -21.03 -10.19 -0.23
C THR A 59 -21.82 -9.93 1.04
N LYS A 60 -21.16 -9.58 2.15
CA LYS A 60 -21.85 -9.25 3.41
C LYS A 60 -22.67 -7.98 3.33
N ILE A 61 -22.17 -6.94 2.68
CA ILE A 61 -22.95 -5.73 2.42
C ILE A 61 -24.23 -6.07 1.64
N ARG A 62 -24.14 -6.96 0.63
CA ARG A 62 -25.30 -7.38 -0.15
C ARG A 62 -26.32 -8.14 0.71
N GLU A 63 -25.87 -9.10 1.52
CA GLU A 63 -26.73 -9.82 2.47
C GLU A 63 -27.45 -8.87 3.43
N LEU A 64 -26.78 -7.81 3.92
CA LEU A 64 -27.37 -6.82 4.81
C LEU A 64 -28.46 -5.98 4.13
N ILE A 65 -28.24 -5.59 2.86
CA ILE A 65 -29.24 -4.88 2.04
C ILE A 65 -30.46 -5.77 1.82
N ASP A 66 -30.25 -7.03 1.46
CA ASP A 66 -31.32 -7.99 1.17
C ASP A 66 -32.18 -8.26 2.43
N LYS A 67 -31.58 -8.30 3.62
CA LYS A 67 -32.29 -8.53 4.90
C LYS A 67 -33.07 -7.32 5.41
N LYS A 68 -32.51 -6.11 5.33
CA LYS A 68 -33.14 -4.90 5.91
C LYS A 68 -33.95 -4.08 4.89
N GLY A 69 -33.84 -4.35 3.60
CA GLY A 69 -34.59 -3.66 2.53
C GLY A 69 -34.16 -2.21 2.26
N THR A 70 -33.35 -1.61 3.15
CA THR A 70 -32.83 -0.25 3.02
C THR A 70 -31.40 -0.17 3.54
N GLY A 71 -30.47 0.33 2.72
CA GLY A 71 -29.09 0.61 3.13
C GLY A 71 -28.29 1.21 1.97
N ASN A 72 -27.82 2.45 2.12
CA ASN A 72 -26.95 3.07 1.12
C ASN A 72 -25.48 2.83 1.46
N PHE A 73 -24.85 1.91 0.72
CA PHE A 73 -23.42 1.59 0.83
C PHE A 73 -22.61 2.06 -0.39
N SER A 74 -23.12 3.00 -1.19
CA SER A 74 -22.40 3.49 -2.39
C SER A 74 -21.03 4.04 -2.01
N ALA A 75 -20.96 4.88 -0.97
CA ALA A 75 -19.71 5.46 -0.50
C ALA A 75 -18.70 4.38 -0.04
N THR A 76 -19.17 3.29 0.56
CA THR A 76 -18.29 2.17 0.92
C THR A 76 -17.74 1.49 -0.34
N LYS A 77 -18.60 1.19 -1.33
CA LYS A 77 -18.18 0.59 -2.60
C LYS A 77 -17.17 1.47 -3.34
N ASP A 78 -17.37 2.77 -3.35
CA ASP A 78 -16.45 3.72 -3.99
C ASP A 78 -15.07 3.68 -3.30
N GLN A 79 -15.03 3.61 -1.96
CA GLN A 79 -13.77 3.46 -1.22
C GLN A 79 -13.09 2.10 -1.47
N MET A 80 -13.87 1.03 -1.65
CA MET A 80 -13.34 -0.30 -1.99
C MET A 80 -12.68 -0.29 -3.39
N ILE A 81 -13.30 0.38 -4.37
CA ILE A 81 -12.72 0.54 -5.72
C ILE A 81 -11.45 1.40 -5.65
N LEU A 82 -11.50 2.50 -4.89
CA LEU A 82 -10.35 3.38 -4.69
C LEU A 82 -9.16 2.63 -4.09
N SER A 83 -9.39 1.77 -3.10
CA SER A 83 -8.34 0.93 -2.50
C SER A 83 -7.62 0.03 -3.53
N ILE A 84 -8.36 -0.53 -4.49
CA ILE A 84 -7.76 -1.34 -5.58
C ILE A 84 -6.95 -0.44 -6.51
N GLN A 85 -7.49 0.72 -6.89
CA GLN A 85 -6.80 1.68 -7.75
C GLN A 85 -5.50 2.19 -7.13
N GLU A 86 -5.50 2.49 -5.83
CA GLU A 86 -4.30 2.88 -5.09
C GLU A 86 -3.19 1.82 -5.18
N GLN A 87 -3.52 0.54 -5.01
CA GLN A 87 -2.52 -0.53 -5.11
C GLN A 87 -1.97 -0.71 -6.52
N ILE A 88 -2.81 -0.56 -7.55
CA ILE A 88 -2.33 -0.56 -8.95
C ILE A 88 -1.36 0.59 -9.18
N ILE A 89 -1.69 1.80 -8.69
CA ILE A 89 -0.83 2.98 -8.80
C ILE A 89 0.50 2.75 -8.07
N LEU A 90 0.49 2.13 -6.88
CA LEU A 90 1.72 1.78 -6.17
C LEU A 90 2.61 0.82 -6.96
N ILE A 91 2.04 -0.18 -7.63
CA ILE A 91 2.82 -1.12 -8.46
C ILE A 91 3.52 -0.36 -9.58
N LEU A 92 2.79 0.49 -10.30
CA LEU A 92 3.36 1.31 -11.37
C LEU A 92 4.42 2.28 -10.83
N LEU A 93 4.17 2.90 -9.69
CA LEU A 93 5.12 3.79 -9.02
C LEU A 93 6.41 3.03 -8.64
N ALA A 94 6.30 1.83 -8.07
CA ALA A 94 7.45 1.00 -7.71
C ALA A 94 8.31 0.65 -8.93
N ILE A 95 7.67 0.30 -10.05
CA ILE A 95 8.39 0.03 -11.32
C ILE A 95 9.17 1.26 -11.77
N VAL A 96 8.53 2.44 -11.77
CA VAL A 96 9.19 3.71 -12.16
C VAL A 96 10.35 4.03 -11.21
N LEU A 97 10.16 3.87 -9.89
CA LEU A 97 11.22 4.10 -8.90
C LEU A 97 12.40 3.12 -9.07
N PHE A 98 12.14 1.85 -9.43
CA PHE A 98 13.20 0.90 -9.76
C PHE A 98 13.96 1.25 -11.03
N MET A 99 13.28 1.79 -12.05
CA MET A 99 13.97 2.31 -13.24
C MET A 99 14.85 3.51 -12.88
N ILE A 100 14.37 4.40 -12.01
CA ILE A 100 15.12 5.57 -11.54
C ILE A 100 16.36 5.14 -10.74
N ILE A 101 16.23 4.21 -9.79
CA ILE A 101 17.37 3.81 -8.94
C ILE A 101 18.47 3.07 -9.72
N ASP A 102 18.12 2.36 -10.80
CA ASP A 102 19.11 1.68 -11.66
C ASP A 102 19.70 2.61 -12.74
N SER A 103 19.15 3.80 -12.92
CA SER A 103 19.65 4.78 -13.89
C SER A 103 21.09 5.22 -13.60
N THR A 104 21.82 5.58 -14.66
CA THR A 104 23.17 6.16 -14.55
C THR A 104 23.17 7.49 -13.77
N PHE A 105 22.07 8.24 -13.82
CA PHE A 105 21.91 9.50 -13.09
C PHE A 105 22.06 9.30 -11.57
N ILE A 106 21.33 8.36 -10.99
CA ILE A 106 21.38 8.06 -9.55
C ILE A 106 22.71 7.41 -9.15
N LYS A 107 23.28 6.57 -10.02
CA LYS A 107 24.61 5.99 -9.78
C LYS A 107 25.70 7.06 -9.62
N ASN A 108 25.59 8.17 -10.38
CA ASN A 108 26.51 9.29 -10.31
C ASN A 108 26.18 10.31 -9.20
N HIS A 109 24.93 10.38 -8.75
CA HIS A 109 24.45 11.29 -7.71
C HIS A 109 23.90 10.51 -6.51
N GLN A 110 24.81 10.00 -5.68
CA GLN A 110 24.49 9.15 -4.53
C GLN A 110 23.61 9.86 -3.49
N GLU A 111 23.59 11.19 -3.45
CA GLU A 111 22.75 11.99 -2.55
C GLU A 111 21.25 11.73 -2.74
N TYR A 112 20.80 11.40 -3.96
CA TYR A 112 19.41 11.09 -4.23
C TYR A 112 19.05 9.63 -4.00
N LYS A 113 20.05 8.75 -3.85
CA LYS A 113 19.83 7.32 -3.68
C LYS A 113 18.97 7.03 -2.46
N ILE A 114 19.30 7.64 -1.32
CA ILE A 114 18.55 7.41 -0.07
C ILE A 114 17.09 7.88 -0.15
N LEU A 115 16.82 8.92 -0.94
CA LEU A 115 15.47 9.40 -1.19
C LEU A 115 14.67 8.38 -1.99
N VAL A 116 15.25 7.82 -3.06
CA VAL A 116 14.59 6.81 -3.89
C VAL A 116 14.38 5.51 -3.11
N GLU A 117 15.36 5.08 -2.29
CA GLU A 117 15.21 3.94 -1.37
C GLU A 117 14.07 4.16 -0.37
N ALA A 118 14.01 5.35 0.24
CA ALA A 118 12.94 5.73 1.15
C ALA A 118 11.55 5.69 0.48
N LEU A 119 11.44 6.13 -0.78
CA LEU A 119 10.19 6.06 -1.55
C LEU A 119 9.78 4.62 -1.88
N LEU A 120 10.73 3.74 -2.20
CA LEU A 120 10.47 2.32 -2.42
C LEU A 120 9.99 1.62 -1.14
N ILE A 121 10.65 1.87 -0.01
CA ILE A 121 10.22 1.37 1.30
C ILE A 121 8.85 1.95 1.67
N GLY A 122 8.64 3.25 1.46
CA GLY A 122 7.36 3.92 1.72
C GLY A 122 6.22 3.36 0.87
N THR A 123 6.48 2.99 -0.38
CA THR A 123 5.51 2.31 -1.27
C THR A 123 5.08 0.97 -0.66
N PHE A 124 6.03 0.17 -0.18
CA PHE A 124 5.72 -1.08 0.52
C PHE A 124 4.86 -0.85 1.77
N ILE A 125 5.23 0.13 2.60
CA ILE A 125 4.49 0.47 3.82
C ILE A 125 3.06 0.94 3.50
N TYR A 126 2.89 1.77 2.48
CA TYR A 126 1.55 2.23 2.07
C TYR A 126 0.69 1.04 1.62
N ALA A 127 1.25 0.09 0.87
CA ALA A 127 0.54 -1.12 0.47
C ALA A 127 0.08 -1.97 1.67
N LEU A 128 0.96 -2.16 2.66
CA LEU A 128 0.60 -2.85 3.91
C LEU A 128 -0.51 -2.11 4.67
N ARG A 129 -0.48 -0.77 4.66
CA ARG A 129 -1.51 0.03 5.32
C ARG A 129 -2.86 -0.09 4.63
N ILE A 130 -2.90 -0.07 3.29
CA ILE A 130 -4.15 -0.33 2.55
C ILE A 130 -4.72 -1.69 2.96
N LEU A 131 -3.88 -2.74 3.01
CA LEU A 131 -4.32 -4.06 3.42
C LEU A 131 -4.85 -4.06 4.87
N TYR A 132 -4.17 -3.38 5.79
CA TYR A 132 -4.61 -3.26 7.18
C TYR A 132 -5.98 -2.58 7.28
N ASP A 133 -6.20 -1.49 6.56
CA ASP A 133 -7.48 -0.78 6.56
C ASP A 133 -8.61 -1.66 6.01
N THR A 134 -8.35 -2.43 4.95
CA THR A 134 -9.33 -3.40 4.43
C THR A 134 -9.60 -4.52 5.42
N ALA A 135 -8.56 -5.12 6.01
CA ALA A 135 -8.73 -6.19 7.01
C ALA A 135 -9.53 -5.71 8.22
N LYS A 136 -9.27 -4.49 8.71
CA LYS A 136 -10.05 -3.87 9.79
C LYS A 136 -11.52 -3.70 9.42
N SER A 137 -11.83 -3.37 8.16
CA SER A 137 -13.21 -3.24 7.69
C SER A 137 -13.99 -4.56 7.73
N VAL A 138 -13.32 -5.70 7.50
CA VAL A 138 -13.91 -7.04 7.61
C VAL A 138 -14.38 -7.28 9.04
N PHE A 139 -13.53 -7.03 10.04
CA PHE A 139 -13.88 -7.23 11.45
C PHE A 139 -15.08 -6.37 11.86
N VAL A 140 -15.09 -5.09 11.48
CA VAL A 140 -16.19 -4.17 11.80
C VAL A 140 -17.53 -4.63 11.19
N ILE A 141 -17.50 -5.27 10.02
CA ILE A 141 -18.72 -5.77 9.36
C ILE A 141 -19.19 -7.10 9.95
N LEU A 142 -18.27 -7.95 10.43
CA LEU A 142 -18.63 -9.19 11.12
C LEU A 142 -19.24 -8.94 12.50
N ASP A 143 -18.84 -7.85 13.16
CA ASP A 143 -19.38 -7.44 14.45
C ASP A 143 -20.80 -6.81 14.37
N TYR A 144 -21.38 -6.67 13.16
CA TYR A 144 -22.68 -6.02 12.91
C TYR A 144 -23.79 -7.03 12.56
#